data_AF-A0A848XVE7-F1
#
_entry.id   AF-A0A848XVE7-F1
#
_cell.length_a   1.000
_cell.length_b   1.000
_cell.length_c   1.000
_cell.angle_alpha   90.00
_cell.angle_beta   90.00
_cell.angle_gamma   90.00
#
_symmetry.space_group_name_H-M   'P 1'
#
loop_
_entity.id
_entity.type
_entity.pdbx_description
1 polymer ?
#
loop_
_entity_poly.entity_id
_entity_poly.type
_entity_poly.pdbx_seq_one_letter_code
_entity_poly.pdbx_strand_id
1 'polypeptide(L)'
;MKAPRSPFWTVALLIAGASACTQPTVPGDENPPLVDLGDPVAGELAFQEECASCHASRDGFDLAHFGYSDTTILRRAVGHVDTATALDIVAHIRSLGVTREGPDLRIFQPGGNLLGGDLEFATGLFGSDDWPDTLSTAGLMALHPRDVPVAVPFPLWSDEQSNRDWLPDAPFPDALLDFGEGEARARLDEYRRTRSIQDLITALQTLVASDREADNPEAPCVELLDRLEPAACFDARRWVSSFGAQFMLRHNLNASVHNTLHDVWWDIGHVARRTVLSDGFEGEIPDALENWITWMYAGWAFEPERHASFYLAAGLARAEMPRHATFHVLRAQVARMEGSVAPYLDAANVPRYGHEPWVPAGLSFAYRHLLERLAAGDRPEGDLAQARAEVESAYDLAEPLVTPAEADALRALRDDILAQL
;
A
#
# COMPACT_ATOMS: atom_id res chain seq x y z
N MET A 1 -36.10 -46.89 52.54
CA MET A 1 -36.59 -48.25 52.21
C MET A 1 -35.76 -48.78 51.05
N LYS A 2 -35.14 -49.96 51.25
CA LYS A 2 -34.53 -50.91 50.30
C LYS A 2 -33.67 -50.38 49.12
N ALA A 3 -32.35 -50.47 49.30
CA ALA A 3 -31.39 -50.95 48.27
C ALA A 3 -31.67 -52.45 47.94
N PRO A 4 -31.01 -53.16 46.99
CA PRO A 4 -29.76 -52.89 46.21
C PRO A 4 -29.92 -53.24 44.69
N ARG A 5 -28.96 -53.20 43.74
CA ARG A 5 -27.63 -53.82 43.63
C ARG A 5 -26.91 -53.26 42.37
N SER A 6 -25.60 -53.02 42.46
CA SER A 6 -24.68 -53.17 41.32
C SER A 6 -24.28 -54.65 41.18
N PRO A 7 -23.78 -55.09 40.01
CA PRO A 7 -22.33 -55.25 39.90
C PRO A 7 -21.72 -54.83 38.54
N PHE A 8 -20.41 -54.54 38.57
CA PHE A 8 -19.34 -54.79 37.57
C PHE A 8 -19.72 -54.65 36.07
N TRP A 9 -19.08 -53.80 35.28
CA TRP A 9 -17.75 -54.05 34.70
C TRP A 9 -16.90 -52.78 34.54
N THR A 10 -15.69 -52.85 35.05
CA THR A 10 -14.54 -52.02 34.70
C THR A 10 -13.92 -52.59 33.42
N VAL A 11 -13.78 -51.79 32.36
CA VAL A 11 -12.79 -52.04 31.31
C VAL A 11 -11.92 -50.80 31.24
N ALA A 12 -10.75 -50.90 31.86
CA ALA A 12 -9.62 -50.06 31.56
C ALA A 12 -9.00 -50.60 30.27
N LEU A 13 -8.89 -49.76 29.24
CA LEU A 13 -7.99 -50.01 28.12
C LEU A 13 -6.95 -48.90 28.10
N LEU A 14 -5.76 -49.23 28.64
CA LEU A 14 -4.50 -48.58 28.33
C LEU A 14 -4.13 -48.96 26.89
N ILE A 15 -4.07 -48.00 25.99
CA ILE A 15 -3.23 -48.09 24.79
C ILE A 15 -2.28 -46.90 24.83
N ALA A 16 -1.03 -47.20 25.18
CA ALA A 16 0.11 -46.38 24.85
C ALA A 16 0.33 -46.50 23.33
N GLY A 17 0.20 -45.39 22.62
CA GLY A 17 0.58 -45.24 21.22
C GLY A 17 1.28 -43.91 21.07
N ALA A 18 2.61 -43.95 20.99
CA ALA A 18 3.40 -42.80 20.54
C ALA A 18 3.05 -42.53 19.07
N SER A 19 2.30 -41.46 18.81
CA SER A 19 2.13 -40.92 17.46
C SER A 19 2.93 -39.64 17.37
N ALA A 20 4.04 -39.74 16.64
CA ALA A 20 4.87 -38.65 16.21
C ALA A 20 4.05 -37.61 15.43
N CYS A 21 4.50 -36.36 15.53
CA CYS A 21 4.03 -35.20 14.80
C CYS A 21 3.86 -35.51 13.30
N THR A 22 2.66 -35.36 12.77
CA THR A 22 2.45 -35.18 11.32
C THR A 22 1.88 -33.80 11.11
N GLN A 23 2.75 -32.88 10.69
CA GLN A 23 2.33 -31.66 10.03
C GLN A 23 1.50 -32.03 8.78
N PRO A 24 0.51 -31.22 8.38
CA PRO A 24 -0.17 -31.42 7.11
C PRO A 24 0.84 -31.15 6.00
N THR A 25 1.22 -32.20 5.26
CA THR A 25 1.94 -32.08 4.00
C THR A 25 1.04 -31.37 2.99
N VAL A 26 1.46 -30.18 2.55
CA VAL A 26 0.94 -29.51 1.35
C VAL A 26 1.19 -30.44 0.16
N PRO A 27 0.18 -30.82 -0.64
CA PRO A 27 0.40 -31.64 -1.83
C PRO A 27 0.85 -30.77 -3.00
N GLY A 28 2.00 -31.10 -3.58
CA GLY A 28 2.35 -30.69 -4.95
C GLY A 28 3.67 -29.94 -5.14
N ASP A 29 4.77 -30.42 -4.58
CA ASP A 29 6.13 -30.02 -4.98
C ASP A 29 6.89 -31.27 -5.44
N GLU A 30 6.41 -31.89 -6.54
CA GLU A 30 7.12 -33.00 -7.21
C GLU A 30 7.94 -32.47 -8.40
N ASN A 31 8.79 -31.48 -8.15
CA ASN A 31 10.01 -31.35 -8.94
C ASN A 31 11.06 -32.23 -8.25
N PRO A 32 11.79 -33.12 -8.97
CA PRO A 32 12.95 -33.78 -8.36
C PRO A 32 13.85 -32.68 -7.79
N PRO A 33 14.32 -32.78 -6.53
CA PRO A 33 15.18 -31.76 -5.98
C PRO A 33 16.36 -31.60 -6.94
N LEU A 34 16.64 -30.37 -7.38
CA LEU A 34 17.97 -30.06 -7.92
C LEU A 34 18.96 -30.46 -6.82
N VAL A 35 19.50 -31.67 -6.96
CA VAL A 35 20.31 -32.40 -5.98
C VAL A 35 21.64 -31.68 -5.87
N ASP A 36 21.95 -31.03 -4.74
CA ASP A 36 23.30 -30.50 -4.39
C ASP A 36 24.10 -29.89 -5.55
N LEU A 37 23.43 -29.19 -6.46
CA LEU A 37 24.07 -28.49 -7.56
C LEU A 37 24.25 -27.03 -7.13
N GLY A 38 25.51 -26.60 -7.14
CA GLY A 38 25.92 -25.23 -6.91
C GLY A 38 26.72 -25.03 -5.62
N ASP A 39 27.59 -24.03 -5.63
CA ASP A 39 28.35 -23.55 -4.48
C ASP A 39 27.68 -22.29 -3.92
N PRO A 40 27.12 -22.33 -2.69
CA PRO A 40 26.50 -21.15 -2.07
C PRO A 40 27.44 -19.94 -1.95
N VAL A 41 28.75 -20.15 -1.79
CA VAL A 41 29.71 -19.04 -1.68
C VAL A 41 29.92 -18.37 -3.03
N ALA A 42 30.06 -19.17 -4.10
CA ALA A 42 30.10 -18.63 -5.46
C ALA A 42 28.76 -17.95 -5.83
N GLY A 43 27.65 -18.52 -5.38
CA GLY A 43 26.30 -17.99 -5.60
C GLY A 43 26.05 -16.65 -4.94
N GLU A 44 26.56 -16.45 -3.72
CA GLU A 44 26.48 -15.15 -3.03
C GLU A 44 27.21 -14.06 -3.84
N LEU A 45 28.43 -14.35 -4.31
CA LEU A 45 29.22 -13.42 -5.12
C LEU A 45 28.51 -13.11 -6.44
N ALA A 46 28.07 -14.13 -7.16
CA ALA A 46 27.34 -13.98 -8.41
C ALA A 46 26.04 -13.17 -8.23
N PHE A 47 25.28 -13.42 -7.14
CA PHE A 47 24.07 -12.66 -6.85
C PHE A 47 24.39 -11.18 -6.60
N GLN A 48 25.45 -10.88 -5.86
CA GLN A 48 25.87 -9.52 -5.57
C GLN A 48 26.33 -8.75 -6.82
N GLU A 49 26.91 -9.43 -7.80
CA GLU A 49 27.39 -8.84 -9.05
C GLU A 49 26.26 -8.67 -10.07
N GLU A 50 25.37 -9.65 -10.19
CA GLU A 50 24.46 -9.77 -11.35
C GLU A 50 22.98 -9.50 -11.00
N CYS A 51 22.58 -9.64 -9.73
CA CYS A 51 21.17 -9.54 -9.31
C CYS A 51 20.91 -8.37 -8.35
N ALA A 52 21.92 -7.93 -7.60
CA ALA A 52 21.78 -6.91 -6.57
C ALA A 52 21.41 -5.50 -7.07
N SER A 53 21.50 -5.26 -8.38
CA SER A 53 21.08 -4.01 -9.01
C SER A 53 19.55 -3.85 -9.04
N CYS A 54 18.79 -4.95 -9.13
CA CYS A 54 17.32 -4.96 -9.01
C CYS A 54 16.84 -5.45 -7.64
N HIS A 55 17.61 -6.33 -6.98
CA HIS A 55 17.29 -6.84 -5.65
C HIS A 55 17.93 -5.96 -4.56
N ALA A 56 17.16 -4.97 -4.09
CA ALA A 56 17.67 -3.86 -3.28
C ALA A 56 18.47 -4.24 -2.02
N SER A 57 18.17 -5.38 -1.39
CA SER A 57 18.88 -5.86 -0.19
C SER A 57 20.26 -6.49 -0.45
N ARG A 58 20.57 -6.80 -1.72
CA ARG A 58 21.79 -7.44 -2.24
C ARG A 58 22.09 -8.88 -1.81
N ASP A 59 21.30 -9.48 -0.94
CA ASP A 59 21.60 -10.82 -0.39
C ASP A 59 20.63 -11.90 -0.86
N GLY A 60 19.59 -11.54 -1.62
CA GLY A 60 18.57 -12.48 -2.11
C GLY A 60 17.54 -12.89 -1.06
N PHE A 61 17.47 -12.16 0.06
CA PHE A 61 16.46 -12.36 1.10
C PHE A 61 15.06 -12.44 0.54
N ASP A 62 14.72 -11.58 -0.40
CA ASP A 62 13.38 -11.48 -0.93
C ASP A 62 13.00 -12.71 -1.76
N LEU A 63 13.93 -13.22 -2.57
CA LEU A 63 13.74 -14.50 -3.28
C LEU A 63 13.51 -15.65 -2.30
N ALA A 64 14.28 -15.71 -1.20
CA ALA A 64 14.15 -16.76 -0.21
C ALA A 64 12.89 -16.59 0.66
N HIS A 65 12.56 -15.35 1.05
CA HIS A 65 11.46 -15.02 1.95
C HIS A 65 10.12 -15.28 1.29
N PHE A 66 9.94 -14.92 0.01
CA PHE A 66 8.71 -15.22 -0.73
C PHE A 66 8.68 -16.61 -1.35
N GLY A 67 9.63 -17.48 -0.99
CA GLY A 67 9.56 -18.91 -1.29
C GLY A 67 9.54 -19.24 -2.78
N TYR A 68 10.17 -18.42 -3.64
CA TYR A 68 10.23 -18.71 -5.06
C TYR A 68 10.90 -20.05 -5.32
N SER A 69 10.29 -20.84 -6.21
CA SER A 69 10.83 -22.14 -6.54
C SER A 69 12.20 -22.00 -7.20
N ASP A 70 13.07 -22.98 -6.96
CA ASP A 70 14.37 -23.06 -7.62
C ASP A 70 14.28 -22.97 -9.14
N THR A 71 13.28 -23.59 -9.75
CA THR A 71 13.11 -23.59 -11.21
C THR A 71 12.73 -22.19 -11.70
N THR A 72 11.96 -21.44 -10.91
CA THR A 72 11.69 -20.01 -11.16
C THR A 72 12.96 -19.20 -11.06
N ILE A 73 13.72 -19.34 -9.96
CA ILE A 73 14.98 -18.59 -9.76
C ILE A 73 15.98 -18.91 -10.87
N LEU A 74 16.20 -20.20 -11.15
CA LEU A 74 17.08 -20.67 -12.22
C LEU A 74 16.68 -20.09 -13.58
N ARG A 75 15.38 -20.17 -13.96
CA ARG A 75 14.88 -19.67 -15.25
C ARG A 75 15.10 -18.16 -15.40
N ARG A 76 14.90 -17.38 -14.34
CA ARG A 76 15.13 -15.93 -14.40
C ARG A 76 16.63 -15.61 -14.43
N ALA A 77 17.42 -16.27 -13.59
CA ALA A 77 18.86 -16.04 -13.51
C ALA A 77 19.59 -16.36 -14.82
N VAL A 78 19.19 -17.41 -15.57
CA VAL A 78 19.82 -17.73 -16.88
C VAL A 78 19.58 -16.68 -17.97
N GLY A 79 18.73 -15.69 -17.74
CA GLY A 79 18.63 -14.50 -18.58
C GLY A 79 19.81 -13.54 -18.44
N HIS A 80 20.58 -13.68 -17.35
CA HIS A 80 21.67 -12.78 -16.97
C HIS A 80 23.02 -13.50 -16.88
N VAL A 81 23.02 -14.75 -16.40
CA VAL A 81 24.24 -15.56 -16.20
C VAL A 81 24.13 -16.93 -16.88
N ASP A 82 25.23 -17.68 -16.95
CA ASP A 82 25.18 -19.06 -17.42
C ASP A 82 24.48 -20.01 -16.43
N THR A 83 24.11 -21.21 -16.88
CA THR A 83 23.38 -22.19 -16.07
C THR A 83 24.13 -22.65 -14.82
N ALA A 84 25.46 -22.76 -14.86
CA ALA A 84 26.22 -23.19 -13.68
C ALA A 84 26.21 -22.11 -12.60
N THR A 85 26.47 -20.86 -13.00
CA THR A 85 26.38 -19.69 -12.12
C THR A 85 24.96 -19.51 -11.55
N ALA A 86 23.92 -19.76 -12.36
CA ALA A 86 22.53 -19.71 -11.90
C ALA A 86 22.21 -20.81 -10.86
N LEU A 87 22.82 -22.00 -10.97
CA LEU A 87 22.70 -23.07 -9.96
C LEU A 87 23.41 -22.67 -8.65
N ASP A 88 24.57 -22.01 -8.73
CA ASP A 88 25.26 -21.45 -7.57
C ASP A 88 24.36 -20.43 -6.84
N ILE A 89 23.70 -19.53 -7.59
CA ILE A 89 22.73 -18.57 -7.03
C ILE A 89 21.59 -19.30 -6.31
N VAL A 90 20.98 -20.33 -6.92
CA VAL A 90 19.93 -21.13 -6.28
C VAL A 90 20.44 -21.77 -4.97
N ALA A 91 21.67 -22.31 -4.96
CA ALA A 91 22.28 -22.87 -3.77
C ALA A 91 22.47 -21.81 -2.66
N HIS A 92 22.88 -20.59 -3.03
CA HIS A 92 22.96 -19.44 -2.11
C HIS A 92 21.60 -19.09 -1.50
N ILE A 93 20.56 -18.87 -2.32
CA ILE A 93 19.21 -18.50 -1.85
C ILE A 93 18.66 -19.54 -0.87
N ARG A 94 18.86 -20.84 -1.16
CA ARG A 94 18.48 -21.93 -0.25
C ARG A 94 19.17 -21.86 1.11
N SER A 95 20.40 -21.33 1.16
CA SER A 95 21.23 -21.29 2.36
C SER A 95 20.84 -20.18 3.36
N LEU A 96 20.08 -19.15 2.94
CA LEU A 96 19.81 -17.95 3.73
C LEU A 96 19.02 -18.16 5.03
N GLY A 97 18.39 -19.34 5.23
CA GLY A 97 17.76 -19.71 6.50
C GLY A 97 16.61 -18.78 6.95
N VAL A 98 15.93 -18.12 6.02
CA VAL A 98 14.84 -17.18 6.30
C VAL A 98 13.48 -17.89 6.41
N THR A 99 12.55 -17.31 7.16
CA THR A 99 11.15 -17.74 7.14
C THR A 99 10.58 -17.58 5.74
N ARG A 100 9.94 -18.63 5.23
CA ARG A 100 9.33 -18.64 3.90
C ARG A 100 7.84 -18.34 3.99
N GLU A 101 7.42 -17.37 3.20
CA GLU A 101 6.06 -17.06 2.82
C GLU A 101 5.80 -17.55 1.39
N GLY A 102 4.52 -17.60 0.99
CA GLY A 102 4.15 -17.96 -0.37
C GLY A 102 4.43 -16.82 -1.36
N PRO A 103 4.75 -17.14 -2.63
CA PRO A 103 5.02 -16.13 -3.66
C PRO A 103 3.77 -15.29 -4.00
N ASP A 104 2.59 -15.85 -3.77
CA ASP A 104 1.29 -15.19 -3.99
C ASP A 104 0.83 -14.35 -2.79
N LEU A 105 1.66 -14.22 -1.73
CA LEU A 105 1.30 -13.47 -0.54
C LEU A 105 1.44 -11.96 -0.77
N ARG A 106 0.33 -11.25 -0.58
CA ARG A 106 0.30 -9.79 -0.46
C ARG A 106 0.60 -9.39 0.98
N ILE A 107 1.88 -9.42 1.35
CA ILE A 107 2.32 -9.31 2.76
C ILE A 107 1.83 -8.04 3.47
N PHE A 108 1.57 -6.96 2.72
CA PHE A 108 1.04 -5.71 3.24
C PHE A 108 -0.45 -5.50 2.96
N GLN A 109 -1.22 -6.50 2.53
CA GLN A 109 -2.65 -6.36 2.27
C GLN A 109 -3.41 -5.84 3.51
N PRO A 110 -4.14 -4.72 3.43
CA PRO A 110 -4.97 -4.25 4.53
C PRO A 110 -5.98 -5.30 5.00
N GLY A 111 -6.16 -5.44 6.31
CA GLY A 111 -6.98 -6.47 6.94
C GLY A 111 -6.45 -7.90 6.80
N GLY A 112 -5.35 -8.11 6.06
CA GLY A 112 -4.79 -9.43 5.77
C GLY A 112 -5.56 -10.25 4.72
N ASN A 113 -6.60 -9.68 4.11
CA ASN A 113 -7.40 -10.35 3.07
C ASN A 113 -7.82 -9.37 1.97
N LEU A 114 -7.73 -9.84 0.73
CA LEU A 114 -8.24 -9.14 -0.44
C LEU A 114 -9.74 -9.43 -0.57
N LEU A 115 -10.56 -8.38 -0.67
CA LEU A 115 -11.98 -8.51 -0.93
C LEU A 115 -12.25 -8.69 -2.43
N GLY A 116 -13.37 -9.32 -2.77
CA GLY A 116 -13.82 -9.55 -4.14
C GLY A 116 -14.41 -8.31 -4.83
N GLY A 117 -14.74 -7.24 -4.08
CA GLY A 117 -15.23 -6.00 -4.69
C GLY A 117 -15.72 -4.92 -3.72
N ASP A 118 -16.16 -3.80 -4.30
CA ASP A 118 -16.60 -2.59 -3.59
C ASP A 118 -17.82 -2.82 -2.67
N LEU A 119 -18.76 -3.66 -3.09
CA LEU A 119 -19.94 -4.02 -2.28
C LEU A 119 -19.57 -4.90 -1.08
N GLU A 120 -18.63 -5.82 -1.26
CA GLU A 120 -18.15 -6.69 -0.16
C GLU A 120 -17.44 -5.84 0.91
N PHE A 121 -16.72 -4.79 0.48
CA PHE A 121 -16.13 -3.82 1.40
C PHE A 121 -17.18 -3.15 2.28
N ALA A 122 -18.25 -2.61 1.70
CA ALA A 122 -19.31 -1.97 2.48
C ALA A 122 -20.00 -2.94 3.44
N THR A 123 -20.43 -4.10 2.93
CA THR A 123 -21.16 -5.09 3.73
C THR A 123 -20.29 -5.70 4.82
N GLY A 124 -18.99 -5.88 4.57
CA GLY A 124 -18.02 -6.36 5.55
C GLY A 124 -17.70 -5.32 6.64
N LEU A 125 -17.53 -4.05 6.27
CA LEU A 125 -17.16 -2.99 7.21
C LEU A 125 -18.35 -2.48 8.03
N PHE A 126 -19.50 -2.31 7.39
CA PHE A 126 -20.69 -1.67 7.98
C PHE A 126 -21.86 -2.62 8.24
N GLY A 127 -21.76 -3.88 7.80
CA GLY A 127 -22.82 -4.88 7.94
C GLY A 127 -23.98 -4.71 6.94
N SER A 128 -23.91 -3.71 6.06
CA SER A 128 -24.93 -3.38 5.06
C SER A 128 -24.31 -2.60 3.90
N ASP A 129 -25.07 -2.40 2.82
CA ASP A 129 -24.69 -1.53 1.71
C ASP A 129 -25.13 -0.07 1.92
N ASP A 130 -25.05 0.41 3.17
CA ASP A 130 -25.49 1.74 3.56
C ASP A 130 -24.38 2.43 4.35
N TRP A 131 -24.21 3.74 4.14
CA TRP A 131 -23.37 4.53 5.03
C TRP A 131 -24.06 4.64 6.41
N PRO A 132 -23.40 4.27 7.53
CA PRO A 132 -24.12 4.22 8.81
C PRO A 132 -24.42 5.62 9.37
N ASP A 133 -25.69 5.97 9.49
CA ASP A 133 -26.13 7.26 10.06
C ASP A 133 -25.62 7.50 11.49
N THR A 134 -25.39 6.42 12.22
CA THR A 134 -24.91 6.40 13.62
C THR A 134 -23.39 6.45 13.76
N LEU A 135 -22.63 6.36 12.66
CA LEU A 135 -21.18 6.47 12.70
C LEU A 135 -20.77 7.87 13.15
N SER A 136 -19.96 7.95 14.20
CA SER A 136 -19.43 9.22 14.72
C SER A 136 -18.05 9.53 14.14
N THR A 137 -17.61 10.79 14.24
CA THR A 137 -16.24 11.21 13.90
C THR A 137 -15.20 10.30 14.57
N ALA A 138 -15.33 10.08 15.88
CA ALA A 138 -14.43 9.21 16.63
C ALA A 138 -14.51 7.74 16.18
N GLY A 139 -15.71 7.26 15.83
CA GLY A 139 -15.91 5.92 15.29
C GLY A 139 -15.20 5.72 13.95
N LEU A 140 -15.32 6.68 13.02
CA LEU A 140 -14.60 6.62 11.74
C LEU A 140 -13.08 6.75 11.92
N MET A 141 -12.62 7.61 12.82
CA MET A 141 -11.19 7.76 13.11
C MET A 141 -10.57 6.47 13.67
N ALA A 142 -11.34 5.72 14.48
CA ALA A 142 -10.92 4.43 15.04
C ALA A 142 -10.78 3.31 14.00
N LEU A 143 -11.36 3.46 12.80
CA LEU A 143 -11.12 2.57 11.68
C LEU A 143 -9.75 2.89 11.08
N HIS A 144 -8.74 2.14 11.51
CA HIS A 144 -7.39 2.27 10.97
C HIS A 144 -7.31 1.65 9.56
N PRO A 145 -6.89 2.39 8.52
CA PRO A 145 -6.91 1.87 7.15
C PRO A 145 -6.10 0.59 6.89
N ARG A 146 -5.08 0.29 7.72
CA ARG A 146 -4.35 -0.99 7.67
C ARG A 146 -5.18 -2.20 8.10
N ASP A 147 -6.17 -1.99 8.96
CA ASP A 147 -6.94 -3.07 9.59
C ASP A 147 -8.24 -3.34 8.85
N VAL A 148 -8.64 -2.43 7.96
CA VAL A 148 -9.86 -2.56 7.15
C VAL A 148 -9.52 -3.34 5.88
N PRO A 149 -10.15 -4.53 5.64
CA PRO A 149 -10.01 -5.25 4.38
C PRO A 149 -10.50 -4.42 3.20
N VAL A 150 -9.84 -4.53 2.05
CA VAL A 150 -10.17 -3.74 0.84
C VAL A 150 -10.13 -4.59 -0.42
N ALA A 151 -10.84 -4.14 -1.45
CA ALA A 151 -10.84 -4.76 -2.77
C ALA A 151 -9.65 -4.31 -3.64
N VAL A 152 -8.88 -3.31 -3.20
CA VAL A 152 -7.65 -2.90 -3.86
C VAL A 152 -6.55 -3.93 -3.57
N PRO A 153 -6.03 -4.64 -4.59
CA PRO A 153 -4.98 -5.63 -4.37
C PRO A 153 -3.64 -4.91 -4.16
N PHE A 154 -3.04 -5.08 -2.99
CA PHE A 154 -1.69 -4.59 -2.73
C PHE A 154 -0.66 -5.41 -3.52
N PRO A 155 0.54 -4.88 -3.85
CA PRO A 155 1.45 -5.55 -4.76
C PRO A 155 1.87 -6.96 -4.27
N LEU A 156 1.95 -7.91 -5.20
CA LEU A 156 2.72 -9.15 -4.96
C LEU A 156 4.19 -8.79 -4.91
N TRP A 157 5.03 -9.65 -4.31
CA TRP A 157 6.47 -9.36 -4.32
C TRP A 157 7.03 -9.31 -5.74
N SER A 158 6.74 -10.34 -6.55
CA SER A 158 7.04 -10.35 -7.98
C SER A 158 5.92 -10.99 -8.78
N ASP A 159 5.56 -10.37 -9.90
CA ASP A 159 4.60 -10.84 -10.90
C ASP A 159 5.18 -10.63 -12.30
N GLU A 160 5.29 -11.68 -13.09
CA GLU A 160 5.86 -11.58 -14.45
C GLU A 160 4.82 -11.19 -15.51
N GLN A 161 3.55 -11.07 -15.12
CA GLN A 161 2.46 -10.76 -16.04
C GLN A 161 2.08 -9.28 -16.03
N SER A 162 2.54 -8.52 -15.03
CA SER A 162 2.20 -7.10 -14.85
C SER A 162 3.33 -6.34 -14.16
N ASN A 163 3.27 -5.00 -14.18
CA ASN A 163 4.20 -4.13 -13.45
C ASN A 163 3.63 -3.69 -12.08
N ARG A 164 2.70 -4.47 -11.53
CA ARG A 164 1.94 -4.14 -10.31
C ARG A 164 2.55 -4.73 -9.04
N ASP A 165 3.76 -5.26 -9.14
CA ASP A 165 4.51 -5.92 -8.07
C ASP A 165 5.53 -4.98 -7.40
N TRP A 166 6.18 -5.46 -6.34
CA TRP A 166 7.22 -4.71 -5.61
C TRP A 166 8.53 -4.63 -6.39
N LEU A 167 8.85 -5.61 -7.24
CA LEU A 167 10.11 -5.64 -7.96
C LEU A 167 10.11 -4.67 -9.15
N PRO A 168 11.13 -3.82 -9.30
CA PRO A 168 11.27 -2.97 -10.47
C PRO A 168 11.72 -3.78 -11.69
N ASP A 169 11.31 -3.33 -12.88
CA ASP A 169 11.72 -3.96 -14.15
C ASP A 169 13.15 -3.56 -14.56
N ALA A 170 13.62 -2.41 -14.09
CA ALA A 170 14.96 -1.89 -14.31
C ALA A 170 15.74 -1.71 -12.98
N PRO A 171 17.08 -1.82 -13.01
CA PRO A 171 17.89 -1.51 -11.84
C PRO A 171 17.78 -0.02 -11.47
N PHE A 172 18.07 0.32 -10.22
CA PHE A 172 18.19 1.72 -9.84
C PHE A 172 19.33 2.38 -10.63
N PRO A 173 19.10 3.49 -11.36
CA PRO A 173 20.09 3.99 -12.31
C PRO A 173 21.39 4.45 -11.63
N ASP A 174 22.54 4.02 -12.17
CA ASP A 174 23.86 4.40 -11.66
C ASP A 174 24.08 5.91 -11.66
N ALA A 175 23.52 6.63 -12.63
CA ALA A 175 23.59 8.09 -12.68
C ALA A 175 22.94 8.78 -11.48
N LEU A 176 21.90 8.17 -10.88
CA LEU A 176 21.30 8.66 -9.63
C LEU A 176 22.18 8.31 -8.42
N LEU A 177 22.82 7.14 -8.44
CA LEU A 177 23.75 6.72 -7.38
C LEU A 177 25.02 7.57 -7.32
N ASP A 178 25.51 7.98 -8.49
CA ASP A 178 26.80 8.66 -8.67
C ASP A 178 26.69 10.19 -8.71
N PHE A 179 25.46 10.72 -8.77
CA PHE A 179 25.20 12.15 -8.66
C PHE A 179 25.71 12.72 -7.33
N GLY A 180 26.14 13.99 -7.34
CA GLY A 180 26.58 14.69 -6.13
C GLY A 180 27.76 14.02 -5.41
N GLU A 181 28.79 13.61 -6.17
CA GLU A 181 29.96 12.88 -5.66
C GLU A 181 29.62 11.49 -5.08
N GLY A 182 28.52 10.88 -5.50
CA GLY A 182 28.12 9.53 -5.11
C GLY A 182 27.49 9.44 -3.73
N GLU A 183 26.81 10.49 -3.27
CA GLU A 183 26.22 10.51 -1.92
C GLU A 183 25.19 9.39 -1.73
N ALA A 184 24.29 9.20 -2.70
CA ALA A 184 23.27 8.15 -2.64
C ALA A 184 23.90 6.75 -2.51
N ARG A 185 24.94 6.47 -3.30
CA ARG A 185 25.72 5.23 -3.19
C ARG A 185 26.33 5.06 -1.80
N ALA A 186 26.99 6.10 -1.28
CA ALA A 186 27.63 6.06 0.03
C ALA A 186 26.65 5.80 1.18
N ARG A 187 25.45 6.42 1.16
CA ARG A 187 24.42 6.19 2.18
C ARG A 187 23.81 4.79 2.10
N LEU A 188 23.57 4.32 0.89
CA LEU A 188 23.06 2.97 0.66
C LEU A 188 24.05 1.90 1.17
N ASP A 189 25.34 2.09 0.91
CA ASP A 189 26.39 1.18 1.39
C ASP A 189 26.57 1.25 2.91
N GLU A 190 26.44 2.43 3.51
CA GLU A 190 26.43 2.58 4.98
C GLU A 190 25.29 1.80 5.62
N TYR A 191 24.05 1.94 5.11
CA TYR A 191 22.93 1.12 5.58
C TYR A 191 23.20 -0.37 5.41
N ARG A 192 23.76 -0.81 4.26
CA ARG A 192 24.05 -2.23 4.03
C ARG A 192 25.05 -2.79 5.04
N ARG A 193 25.95 -1.94 5.56
CA ARG A 193 26.93 -2.28 6.61
C ARG A 193 26.32 -2.30 8.00
N THR A 194 25.51 -1.30 8.36
CA THR A 194 25.02 -1.12 9.75
C THR A 194 23.65 -1.74 10.00
N ARG A 195 22.80 -1.80 8.97
CA ARG A 195 21.40 -2.23 8.99
C ARG A 195 20.56 -1.47 10.03
N SER A 196 20.92 -0.22 10.33
CA SER A 196 20.19 0.61 11.29
C SER A 196 19.02 1.35 10.63
N ILE A 197 17.96 1.62 11.40
CA ILE A 197 16.82 2.42 10.95
C ILE A 197 17.23 3.84 10.55
N GLN A 198 18.21 4.43 11.24
CA GLN A 198 18.68 5.79 10.94
C GLN A 198 19.39 5.83 9.58
N ASP A 199 20.25 4.85 9.31
CA ASP A 199 20.95 4.78 8.02
C ASP A 199 20.00 4.41 6.88
N LEU A 200 18.97 3.61 7.13
CA LEU A 200 17.89 3.36 6.18
C LEU A 200 17.20 4.68 5.80
N ILE A 201 16.77 5.45 6.80
CA ILE A 201 16.05 6.72 6.57
C ILE A 201 16.93 7.67 5.75
N THR A 202 18.20 7.82 6.12
CA THR A 202 19.13 8.66 5.36
C THR A 202 19.34 8.14 3.94
N ALA A 203 19.50 6.84 3.74
CA ALA A 203 19.61 6.26 2.40
C ALA A 203 18.35 6.51 1.55
N LEU A 204 17.15 6.28 2.10
CA LEU A 204 15.87 6.56 1.44
C LEU A 204 15.77 8.04 1.03
N GLN A 205 16.10 8.96 1.94
CA GLN A 205 16.04 10.40 1.68
C GLN A 205 16.98 10.81 0.55
N THR A 206 18.22 10.32 0.55
CA THR A 206 19.20 10.67 -0.50
C THR A 206 18.83 10.03 -1.85
N LEU A 207 18.33 8.79 -1.87
CA LEU A 207 17.85 8.15 -3.11
C LEU A 207 16.69 8.95 -3.72
N VAL A 208 15.70 9.32 -2.92
CA VAL A 208 14.56 10.14 -3.37
C VAL A 208 15.01 11.53 -3.81
N ALA A 209 15.93 12.17 -3.08
CA ALA A 209 16.45 13.47 -3.50
C ALA A 209 17.14 13.39 -4.87
N SER A 210 17.93 12.33 -5.11
CA SER A 210 18.65 12.16 -6.38
C SER A 210 17.75 12.05 -7.61
N ASP A 211 16.54 11.48 -7.46
CA ASP A 211 15.58 11.32 -8.56
C ASP A 211 14.77 12.60 -8.87
N ARG A 212 14.77 13.58 -7.97
CA ARG A 212 14.03 14.87 -8.10
C ARG A 212 14.93 16.07 -8.35
N GLU A 213 16.24 15.91 -8.22
CA GLU A 213 17.15 17.05 -8.25
C GLU A 213 17.16 17.70 -9.63
N ALA A 214 16.78 18.98 -9.69
CA ALA A 214 16.65 19.67 -10.97
C ALA A 214 18.01 19.85 -11.66
N ASP A 215 19.09 19.95 -10.87
CA ASP A 215 20.45 20.07 -11.40
C ASP A 215 21.04 18.72 -11.86
N ASN A 216 20.37 17.59 -11.57
CA ASN A 216 20.71 16.30 -12.14
C ASN A 216 20.01 16.14 -13.51
N PRO A 217 20.73 16.15 -14.64
CA PRO A 217 20.11 16.02 -15.96
C PRO A 217 19.50 14.63 -16.19
N GLU A 218 19.92 13.62 -15.42
CA GLU A 218 19.44 12.23 -15.54
C GLU A 218 18.39 11.88 -14.47
N ALA A 219 17.92 12.86 -13.68
CA ALA A 219 16.84 12.66 -12.72
C ALA A 219 15.49 12.48 -13.43
N PRO A 220 14.87 11.28 -13.37
CA PRO A 220 13.67 10.98 -14.14
C PRO A 220 12.39 11.54 -13.50
N CYS A 221 12.43 11.93 -12.22
CA CYS A 221 11.26 12.34 -11.45
C CYS A 221 11.13 13.85 -11.24
N VAL A 222 11.80 14.67 -12.05
CA VAL A 222 11.68 16.13 -11.99
C VAL A 222 10.26 16.52 -12.37
N GLU A 223 9.55 17.24 -11.49
CA GLU A 223 8.10 17.45 -11.63
C GLU A 223 7.70 18.39 -12.79
N LEU A 224 8.67 19.04 -13.44
CA LEU A 224 8.48 19.81 -14.67
C LEU A 224 8.06 18.90 -15.82
N LEU A 225 6.94 19.23 -16.47
CA LEU A 225 6.30 18.38 -17.50
C LEU A 225 7.22 17.97 -18.65
N ASP A 226 8.18 18.81 -19.02
CA ASP A 226 9.14 18.56 -20.09
C ASP A 226 10.33 17.68 -19.69
N ARG A 227 10.45 17.34 -18.39
CA ARG A 227 11.58 16.59 -17.84
C ARG A 227 11.19 15.33 -17.07
N LEU A 228 9.91 15.13 -16.80
CA LEU A 228 9.44 13.87 -16.22
C LEU A 228 9.64 12.76 -17.26
N GLU A 229 10.28 11.68 -16.85
CA GLU A 229 10.33 10.40 -17.57
C GLU A 229 9.51 9.38 -16.78
N PRO A 230 8.19 9.26 -17.03
CA PRO A 230 7.26 8.49 -16.20
C PRO A 230 7.70 7.05 -15.94
N ALA A 231 8.09 6.29 -16.97
CA ALA A 231 8.50 4.89 -16.81
C ALA A 231 9.76 4.73 -15.96
N ALA A 232 10.81 5.52 -16.24
CA ALA A 232 12.05 5.49 -15.47
C ALA A 232 11.84 5.95 -14.02
N CYS A 233 11.01 6.98 -13.82
CA CYS A 233 10.64 7.46 -12.49
C CYS A 233 9.85 6.42 -11.69
N PHE A 234 8.91 5.75 -12.34
CA PHE A 234 8.10 4.68 -11.74
C PHE A 234 8.99 3.53 -11.26
N ASP A 235 9.92 3.05 -12.09
CA ASP A 235 10.84 1.96 -11.71
C ASP A 235 11.84 2.36 -10.63
N ALA A 236 12.44 3.56 -10.73
CA ALA A 236 13.35 4.06 -9.70
C ALA A 236 12.64 4.12 -8.33
N ARG A 237 11.39 4.59 -8.29
CA ARG A 237 10.61 4.65 -7.05
C ARG A 237 10.17 3.26 -6.57
N ARG A 238 9.79 2.33 -7.46
CA ARG A 238 9.53 0.93 -7.09
C ARG A 238 10.77 0.27 -6.46
N TRP A 239 11.96 0.54 -6.98
CA TRP A 239 13.21 0.06 -6.38
C TRP A 239 13.40 0.58 -4.95
N VAL A 240 13.27 1.90 -4.74
CA VAL A 240 13.40 2.54 -3.42
C VAL A 240 12.30 2.04 -2.45
N SER A 241 11.10 1.80 -2.97
CA SER A 241 9.99 1.22 -2.24
C SER A 241 10.27 -0.21 -1.77
N SER A 242 10.76 -1.08 -2.65
CA SER A 242 11.19 -2.45 -2.33
C SER A 242 12.31 -2.45 -1.30
N PHE A 243 13.29 -1.55 -1.42
CA PHE A 243 14.38 -1.38 -0.46
C PHE A 243 13.87 -1.16 0.98
N GLY A 244 12.94 -0.20 1.18
CA GLY A 244 12.36 0.06 2.48
C GLY A 244 11.38 -1.02 2.96
N ALA A 245 10.60 -1.60 2.05
CA ALA A 245 9.71 -2.72 2.36
C ALA A 245 10.49 -3.94 2.88
N GLN A 246 11.62 -4.29 2.28
CA GLN A 246 12.46 -5.38 2.76
C GLN A 246 13.01 -5.13 4.18
N PHE A 247 13.31 -3.87 4.53
CA PHE A 247 13.66 -3.54 5.91
C PHE A 247 12.48 -3.83 6.85
N MET A 248 11.28 -3.39 6.50
CA MET A 248 10.07 -3.67 7.31
C MET A 248 9.90 -5.17 7.53
N LEU A 249 10.03 -5.98 6.48
CA LEU A 249 9.89 -7.44 6.57
C LEU A 249 10.92 -8.09 7.48
N ARG A 250 12.21 -7.72 7.34
CA ARG A 250 13.29 -8.27 8.18
C ARG A 250 13.14 -7.95 9.65
N HIS A 251 12.54 -6.81 9.96
CA HIS A 251 12.31 -6.35 11.32
C HIS A 251 10.89 -6.65 11.82
N ASN A 252 10.09 -7.39 11.04
CA ASN A 252 8.69 -7.73 11.33
C ASN A 252 7.85 -6.49 11.70
N LEU A 253 8.06 -5.40 10.95
CA LEU A 253 7.37 -4.13 11.14
C LEU A 253 6.11 -4.10 10.27
N ASN A 254 4.97 -3.86 10.91
CA ASN A 254 3.66 -3.75 10.28
C ASN A 254 3.03 -2.36 10.46
N ALA A 255 3.74 -1.44 11.12
CA ALA A 255 3.37 -0.05 11.34
C ALA A 255 4.25 0.89 10.50
N SER A 256 3.88 2.18 10.47
CA SER A 256 4.74 3.18 9.82
C SER A 256 6.14 3.21 10.45
N VAL A 257 7.16 3.25 9.60
CA VAL A 257 8.56 3.34 10.02
C VAL A 257 9.03 4.80 10.01
N HIS A 258 8.81 5.49 8.90
CA HIS A 258 9.16 6.88 8.68
C HIS A 258 8.42 7.41 7.45
N ASN A 259 7.98 8.66 7.50
CA ASN A 259 7.21 9.31 6.44
C ASN A 259 7.82 9.14 5.04
N THR A 260 9.14 9.29 4.91
CA THR A 260 9.84 9.16 3.61
C THR A 260 9.58 7.82 2.92
N LEU A 261 9.43 6.72 3.65
CA LEU A 261 9.15 5.42 3.03
C LEU A 261 7.76 5.42 2.38
N HIS A 262 6.75 5.86 3.10
CA HIS A 262 5.38 5.85 2.63
C HIS A 262 5.09 7.00 1.64
N ASP A 263 5.87 8.10 1.69
CA ASP A 263 5.93 9.11 0.65
C ASP A 263 6.32 8.49 -0.69
N VAL A 264 7.37 7.64 -0.72
CA VAL A 264 7.77 6.95 -1.95
C VAL A 264 6.63 6.09 -2.50
N TRP A 265 5.91 5.37 -1.62
CA TRP A 265 4.79 4.54 -2.06
C TRP A 265 3.67 5.40 -2.66
N TRP A 266 3.30 6.49 -1.98
CA TRP A 266 2.35 7.46 -2.51
C TRP A 266 2.81 8.02 -3.87
N ASP A 267 4.10 8.32 -3.98
CA ASP A 267 4.72 8.96 -5.12
C ASP A 267 4.86 8.05 -6.35
N ILE A 268 4.93 6.73 -6.17
CA ILE A 268 4.76 5.76 -7.28
C ILE A 268 3.35 5.92 -7.87
N GLY A 269 2.33 5.92 -7.02
CA GLY A 269 0.95 6.10 -7.45
C GLY A 269 0.70 7.48 -8.07
N HIS A 270 1.41 8.51 -7.61
CA HIS A 270 1.35 9.85 -8.20
C HIS A 270 1.92 9.92 -9.61
N VAL A 271 3.00 9.20 -9.91
CA VAL A 271 3.55 9.12 -11.27
C VAL A 271 2.57 8.39 -12.18
N ALA A 272 2.04 7.24 -11.75
CA ALA A 272 1.03 6.49 -12.50
C ALA A 272 -0.26 7.31 -12.73
N ARG A 273 -0.69 8.10 -11.74
CA ARG A 273 -1.80 9.05 -11.91
C ARG A 273 -1.56 10.02 -13.07
N ARG A 274 -0.34 10.55 -13.20
CA ARG A 274 -0.03 11.55 -14.24
C ARG A 274 -0.15 10.96 -15.64
N THR A 275 0.23 9.69 -15.84
CA THR A 275 0.09 9.00 -17.13
C THR A 275 -1.36 8.68 -17.48
N VAL A 276 -2.23 8.52 -16.48
CA VAL A 276 -3.68 8.37 -16.71
C VAL A 276 -4.37 9.70 -17.06
N LEU A 277 -3.92 10.82 -16.48
CA LEU A 277 -4.62 12.10 -16.56
C LEU A 277 -4.03 13.10 -17.57
N SER A 278 -2.84 12.84 -18.11
CA SER A 278 -2.12 13.80 -18.96
C SER A 278 -1.89 13.20 -20.34
N ASP A 279 -2.45 13.85 -21.37
CA ASP A 279 -2.29 13.45 -22.78
C ASP A 279 -0.83 13.35 -23.23
N GLY A 280 0.09 14.04 -22.54
CA GLY A 280 1.53 14.02 -22.84
C GLY A 280 2.28 12.76 -22.42
N PHE A 281 1.68 11.90 -21.58
CA PHE A 281 2.32 10.70 -21.02
C PHE A 281 1.42 9.45 -21.12
N GLU A 282 0.36 9.53 -21.93
CA GLU A 282 -0.65 8.49 -22.01
C GLU A 282 -0.01 7.16 -22.44
N GLY A 283 -0.23 6.11 -21.64
CA GLY A 283 0.24 4.75 -21.93
C GLY A 283 1.71 4.47 -21.61
N GLU A 284 2.46 5.40 -21.02
CA GLU A 284 3.86 5.16 -20.67
C GLU A 284 4.08 4.15 -19.54
N ILE A 285 3.09 3.98 -18.67
CA ILE A 285 3.11 3.00 -17.58
C ILE A 285 1.97 2.01 -17.83
N PRO A 286 2.28 0.70 -18.02
CA PRO A 286 1.26 -0.35 -18.03
C PRO A 286 0.45 -0.35 -16.72
N ASP A 287 -0.82 -0.77 -16.80
CA ASP A 287 -1.71 -0.87 -15.63
C ASP A 287 -1.72 0.40 -14.76
N ALA A 288 -1.64 1.59 -15.39
CA ALA A 288 -1.41 2.84 -14.67
C ALA A 288 -2.54 3.20 -13.69
N LEU A 289 -3.79 2.86 -14.00
CA LEU A 289 -4.91 3.11 -13.08
C LEU A 289 -4.79 2.23 -11.84
N GLU A 290 -4.45 0.96 -12.03
CA GLU A 290 -4.24 -0.02 -10.96
C GLU A 290 -3.04 0.36 -10.10
N ASN A 291 -1.94 0.79 -10.72
CA ASN A 291 -0.76 1.29 -10.02
C ASN A 291 -1.06 2.57 -9.25
N TRP A 292 -1.82 3.51 -9.83
CA TRP A 292 -2.27 4.71 -9.15
C TRP A 292 -3.01 4.35 -7.85
N ILE A 293 -4.08 3.57 -7.94
CA ILE A 293 -4.88 3.24 -6.74
C ILE A 293 -4.09 2.41 -5.74
N THR A 294 -3.33 1.42 -6.19
CA THR A 294 -2.64 0.47 -5.31
C THR A 294 -1.57 1.16 -4.48
N TRP A 295 -0.69 1.92 -5.13
CA TRP A 295 0.44 2.56 -4.49
C TRP A 295 0.03 3.76 -3.64
N MET A 296 -0.94 4.57 -4.10
CA MET A 296 -1.51 5.63 -3.26
C MET A 296 -2.25 5.08 -2.04
N TYR A 297 -3.01 3.98 -2.18
CA TYR A 297 -3.67 3.34 -1.04
C TYR A 297 -2.62 2.79 -0.08
N ALA A 298 -1.53 2.19 -0.56
CA ALA A 298 -0.45 1.72 0.28
C ALA A 298 0.19 2.86 1.11
N GLY A 299 0.54 3.97 0.46
CA GLY A 299 1.05 5.16 1.18
C GLY A 299 0.04 5.68 2.21
N TRP A 300 -1.21 5.88 1.80
CA TRP A 300 -2.28 6.35 2.68
C TRP A 300 -2.59 5.42 3.84
N ALA A 301 -2.57 4.11 3.62
CA ALA A 301 -2.93 3.17 4.68
C ALA A 301 -1.93 3.20 5.84
N PHE A 302 -0.65 3.42 5.55
CA PHE A 302 0.39 3.54 6.58
C PHE A 302 0.50 4.95 7.18
N GLU A 303 0.17 5.99 6.41
CA GLU A 303 0.28 7.39 6.82
C GLU A 303 -0.99 8.19 6.44
N PRO A 304 -2.15 7.88 7.06
CA PRO A 304 -3.45 8.38 6.59
C PRO A 304 -3.65 9.88 6.78
N GLU A 305 -3.00 10.47 7.78
CA GLU A 305 -3.04 11.92 8.04
C GLU A 305 -2.20 12.69 7.00
N ARG A 306 -1.06 12.11 6.60
CA ARG A 306 -0.11 12.72 5.66
C ARG A 306 -0.60 12.64 4.21
N HIS A 307 -1.19 11.51 3.83
CA HIS A 307 -1.64 11.25 2.47
C HIS A 307 -3.17 11.38 2.30
N ALA A 308 -3.81 12.19 3.14
CA ALA A 308 -5.18 12.61 2.97
C ALA A 308 -5.29 13.49 1.70
N SER A 309 -5.58 12.90 0.55
CA SER A 309 -5.73 13.63 -0.72
C SER A 309 -6.85 13.05 -1.57
N PHE A 310 -7.54 13.92 -2.31
CA PHE A 310 -8.60 13.52 -3.23
C PHE A 310 -8.09 12.67 -4.40
N TYR A 311 -6.77 12.67 -4.66
CA TYR A 311 -6.18 11.87 -5.74
C TYR A 311 -6.52 10.38 -5.59
N LEU A 312 -6.50 9.82 -4.38
CA LEU A 312 -6.87 8.42 -4.19
C LEU A 312 -8.37 8.19 -4.43
N ALA A 313 -9.25 9.06 -3.92
CA ALA A 313 -10.70 8.97 -4.19
C ALA A 313 -11.02 9.02 -5.69
N ALA A 314 -10.34 9.90 -6.42
CA ALA A 314 -10.52 10.07 -7.84
C ALA A 314 -10.07 8.85 -8.65
N GLY A 315 -9.01 8.17 -8.22
CA GLY A 315 -8.56 6.89 -8.79
C GLY A 315 -9.53 5.75 -8.48
N LEU A 316 -9.97 5.64 -7.21
CA LEU A 316 -10.93 4.63 -6.77
C LEU A 316 -12.27 4.73 -7.53
N ALA A 317 -12.80 5.95 -7.71
CA ALA A 317 -14.01 6.17 -8.48
C ALA A 317 -13.84 5.76 -9.96
N ARG A 318 -12.68 6.04 -10.57
CA ARG A 318 -12.36 5.61 -11.94
C ARG A 318 -12.24 4.09 -12.06
N ALA A 319 -11.81 3.42 -11.00
CA ALA A 319 -11.74 1.96 -10.91
C ALA A 319 -13.07 1.31 -10.47
N GLU A 320 -14.18 2.06 -10.52
CA GLU A 320 -15.52 1.58 -10.14
C GLU A 320 -15.61 1.11 -8.67
N MET A 321 -14.82 1.75 -7.78
CA MET A 321 -14.84 1.51 -6.32
C MET A 321 -15.35 2.72 -5.52
N PRO A 322 -16.58 3.22 -5.77
CA PRO A 322 -17.06 4.45 -5.16
C PRO A 322 -17.34 4.34 -3.65
N ARG A 323 -17.58 3.14 -3.07
CA ARG A 323 -17.70 2.97 -1.62
C ARG A 323 -16.35 3.11 -0.93
N HIS A 324 -15.28 2.54 -1.51
CA HIS A 324 -13.92 2.79 -1.06
C HIS A 324 -13.56 4.28 -1.17
N ALA A 325 -13.95 4.93 -2.27
CA ALA A 325 -13.73 6.37 -2.45
C ALA A 325 -14.43 7.18 -1.35
N THR A 326 -15.70 6.86 -1.04
CA THR A 326 -16.46 7.52 0.04
C THR A 326 -15.78 7.34 1.40
N PHE A 327 -15.37 6.11 1.72
CA PHE A 327 -14.65 5.81 2.96
C PHE A 327 -13.35 6.61 3.05
N HIS A 328 -12.53 6.60 1.99
CA HIS A 328 -11.28 7.36 1.95
C HIS A 328 -11.51 8.86 2.16
N VAL A 329 -12.45 9.46 1.42
CA VAL A 329 -12.77 10.90 1.53
C VAL A 329 -13.15 11.28 2.95
N LEU A 330 -14.08 10.55 3.55
CA LEU A 330 -14.56 10.86 4.90
C LEU A 330 -13.51 10.54 5.97
N ARG A 331 -12.72 9.48 5.78
CA ARG A 331 -11.62 9.13 6.70
C ARG A 331 -10.47 10.15 6.63
N ALA A 332 -10.19 10.69 5.45
CA ALA A 332 -9.25 11.79 5.23
C ALA A 332 -9.77 13.09 5.86
N GLN A 333 -11.06 13.39 5.71
CA GLN A 333 -11.70 14.56 6.30
C GLN A 333 -11.51 14.62 7.83
N VAL A 334 -11.81 13.52 8.52
CA VAL A 334 -11.69 13.47 10.00
C VAL A 334 -10.24 13.46 10.49
N ALA A 335 -9.28 13.17 9.60
CA ALA A 335 -7.84 13.13 9.89
C ALA A 335 -7.15 14.49 9.70
N ARG A 336 -7.83 15.50 9.14
CA ARG A 336 -7.22 16.80 8.84
C ARG A 336 -6.84 17.56 10.11
N MET A 337 -5.67 18.16 10.08
CA MET A 337 -5.17 19.07 11.12
C MET A 337 -6.14 20.22 11.39
N GLU A 338 -6.13 20.73 12.63
CA GLU A 338 -6.81 21.98 13.02
C GLU A 338 -6.33 23.15 12.14
N GLY A 339 -7.18 24.15 11.94
CA GLY A 339 -6.88 25.31 11.12
C GLY A 339 -6.97 25.07 9.61
N SER A 340 -7.23 23.84 9.14
CA SER A 340 -7.17 23.51 7.71
C SER A 340 -8.47 23.83 6.95
N VAL A 341 -8.34 24.26 5.69
CA VAL A 341 -9.45 24.33 4.71
C VAL A 341 -9.78 22.97 4.09
N ALA A 342 -8.89 21.99 4.22
CA ALA A 342 -9.03 20.68 3.59
C ALA A 342 -10.29 19.87 4.00
N PRO A 343 -10.80 19.94 5.24
CA PRO A 343 -12.06 19.28 5.59
C PRO A 343 -13.26 19.71 4.74
N TYR A 344 -13.27 20.98 4.29
CA TYR A 344 -14.34 21.53 3.47
C TYR A 344 -14.23 21.04 2.02
N LEU A 345 -13.00 20.99 1.49
CA LEU A 345 -12.69 20.34 0.20
C LEU A 345 -13.08 18.86 0.19
N ASP A 346 -12.80 18.13 1.27
CA ASP A 346 -13.15 16.72 1.38
C ASP A 346 -14.68 16.53 1.38
N ALA A 347 -15.46 17.43 1.99
CA ALA A 347 -16.93 17.37 1.90
C ALA A 347 -17.43 17.46 0.45
N ALA A 348 -16.84 18.32 -0.37
CA ALA A 348 -17.16 18.43 -1.80
C ALA A 348 -16.75 17.20 -2.62
N ASN A 349 -15.79 16.41 -2.13
CA ASN A 349 -15.36 15.18 -2.78
C ASN A 349 -16.32 14.01 -2.55
N VAL A 350 -17.20 14.07 -1.54
CA VAL A 350 -18.22 13.04 -1.29
C VAL A 350 -19.16 12.87 -2.49
N PRO A 351 -19.90 13.90 -2.94
CA PRO A 351 -20.75 13.77 -4.13
C PRO A 351 -19.97 13.66 -5.44
N ARG A 352 -18.70 14.10 -5.46
CA ARG A 352 -17.87 14.08 -6.68
C ARG A 352 -17.35 12.69 -7.05
N TYR A 353 -17.00 11.88 -6.05
CA TYR A 353 -16.33 10.59 -6.25
C TYR A 353 -17.00 9.42 -5.51
N GLY A 354 -17.92 9.72 -4.59
CA GLY A 354 -18.53 8.72 -3.73
C GLY A 354 -19.62 7.90 -4.42
N HIS A 355 -20.16 6.94 -3.65
CA HIS A 355 -21.25 6.09 -4.11
C HIS A 355 -22.56 6.88 -4.04
N GLU A 356 -23.23 7.10 -5.18
CA GLU A 356 -24.43 7.97 -5.26
C GLU A 356 -25.48 7.66 -4.16
N PRO A 357 -25.88 6.40 -3.91
CA PRO A 357 -26.80 6.07 -2.82
C PRO A 357 -26.34 6.49 -1.42
N TRP A 358 -25.03 6.65 -1.19
CA TRP A 358 -24.47 7.07 0.09
C TRP A 358 -24.32 8.58 0.22
N VAL A 359 -24.48 9.35 -0.86
CA VAL A 359 -24.27 10.81 -0.86
C VAL A 359 -25.10 11.52 0.22
N PRO A 360 -26.41 11.26 0.41
CA PRO A 360 -27.18 11.93 1.46
C PRO A 360 -26.59 11.72 2.86
N ALA A 361 -26.33 10.47 3.23
CA ALA A 361 -25.86 10.11 4.58
C ALA A 361 -24.37 10.49 4.78
N GLY A 362 -23.54 10.27 3.77
CA GLY A 362 -22.12 10.61 3.78
C GLY A 362 -21.87 12.12 3.85
N LEU A 363 -22.60 12.93 3.07
CA LEU A 363 -22.47 14.39 3.15
C LEU A 363 -23.07 14.94 4.45
N SER A 364 -24.17 14.34 4.95
CA SER A 364 -24.69 14.67 6.28
C SER A 364 -23.69 14.37 7.39
N PHE A 365 -22.94 13.27 7.30
CA PHE A 365 -21.81 12.99 8.20
C PHE A 365 -20.73 14.07 8.07
N ALA A 366 -20.30 14.38 6.85
CA ALA A 366 -19.25 15.37 6.58
C ALA A 366 -19.60 16.75 7.16
N TYR A 367 -20.83 17.21 6.96
CA TYR A 367 -21.30 18.48 7.51
C TYR A 367 -21.42 18.47 9.03
N ARG A 368 -21.91 17.39 9.63
CA ARG A 368 -21.91 17.25 11.09
C ARG A 368 -20.49 17.32 11.66
N HIS A 369 -19.53 16.65 11.01
CA HIS A 369 -18.12 16.74 11.41
C HIS A 369 -17.59 18.18 11.33
N LEU A 370 -17.87 18.92 10.25
CA LEU A 370 -17.50 20.34 10.15
C LEU A 370 -18.14 21.16 11.28
N LEU A 371 -19.42 20.96 11.59
CA LEU A 371 -20.10 21.63 12.70
C LEU A 371 -19.47 21.28 14.06
N GLU A 372 -19.06 20.02 14.28
CA GLU A 372 -18.33 19.61 15.49
C GLU A 372 -17.01 20.37 15.64
N ARG A 373 -16.21 20.46 14.57
CA ARG A 373 -14.98 21.26 14.54
C ARG A 373 -15.26 22.73 14.84
N LEU A 374 -16.29 23.28 14.18
CA LEU A 374 -16.67 24.66 14.38
C LEU A 374 -17.11 24.95 15.82
N ALA A 375 -17.86 24.03 16.45
CA ALA A 375 -18.27 24.13 17.84
C ALA A 375 -17.07 24.02 18.82
N ALA A 376 -16.02 23.29 18.44
CA ALA A 376 -14.76 23.22 19.19
C ALA A 376 -13.87 24.46 19.03
N GLY A 377 -14.27 25.43 18.19
CA GLY A 377 -13.51 26.65 17.92
C GLY A 377 -12.47 26.49 16.81
N ASP A 378 -12.42 25.33 16.15
CA ASP A 378 -11.55 25.11 15.01
C ASP A 378 -12.14 25.81 13.77
N ARG A 379 -11.33 26.65 13.13
CA ARG A 379 -11.69 27.50 11.99
C ARG A 379 -10.55 27.49 10.99
N PRO A 380 -10.83 27.51 9.68
CA PRO A 380 -9.77 27.54 8.68
C PRO A 380 -8.94 28.83 8.80
N GLU A 381 -7.62 28.68 8.85
CA GLU A 381 -6.68 29.80 8.88
C GLU A 381 -6.47 30.34 7.46
N GLY A 382 -6.71 31.63 7.25
CA GLY A 382 -6.32 32.35 6.04
C GLY A 382 -7.28 32.27 4.84
N ASP A 383 -8.05 31.19 4.65
CA ASP A 383 -8.93 31.05 3.47
C ASP A 383 -10.39 30.66 3.78
N LEU A 384 -11.07 31.56 4.50
CA LEU A 384 -12.51 31.43 4.78
C LEU A 384 -13.37 31.47 3.50
N ALA A 385 -12.93 32.17 2.45
CA ALA A 385 -13.66 32.28 1.20
C ALA A 385 -13.68 30.93 0.47
N GLN A 386 -12.53 30.25 0.40
CA GLN A 386 -12.45 28.89 -0.13
C GLN A 386 -13.29 27.93 0.71
N ALA A 387 -13.19 27.96 2.04
CA ALA A 387 -14.00 27.08 2.90
C ALA A 387 -15.51 27.21 2.62
N ARG A 388 -16.01 28.45 2.46
CA ARG A 388 -17.40 28.73 2.09
C ARG A 388 -17.75 28.20 0.70
N ALA A 389 -16.89 28.45 -0.29
CA ALA A 389 -17.10 27.98 -1.66
C ALA A 389 -17.16 26.46 -1.77
N GLU A 390 -16.34 25.73 -1.01
CA GLU A 390 -16.34 24.26 -1.02
C GLU A 390 -17.58 23.67 -0.33
N VAL A 391 -18.10 24.33 0.72
CA VAL A 391 -19.39 23.94 1.34
C VAL A 391 -20.56 24.16 0.38
N GLU A 392 -20.58 25.28 -0.33
CA GLU A 392 -21.58 25.51 -1.38
C GLU A 392 -21.44 24.49 -2.51
N SER A 393 -20.21 24.26 -3.00
CA SER A 393 -19.95 23.28 -4.05
C SER A 393 -20.36 21.87 -3.64
N ALA A 394 -20.15 21.46 -2.39
CA ALA A 394 -20.55 20.15 -1.90
C ALA A 394 -22.07 19.98 -1.96
N TYR A 395 -22.83 21.01 -1.56
CA TYR A 395 -24.28 20.99 -1.68
C TYR A 395 -24.74 20.97 -3.13
N ASP A 396 -24.20 21.85 -3.98
CA ASP A 396 -24.62 21.98 -5.38
C ASP A 396 -24.36 20.69 -6.17
N LEU A 397 -23.27 19.98 -5.85
CA LEU A 397 -22.97 18.67 -6.43
C LEU A 397 -23.92 17.56 -5.91
N ALA A 398 -24.37 17.64 -4.66
CA ALA A 398 -25.24 16.63 -4.05
C ALA A 398 -26.72 16.83 -4.37
N GLU A 399 -27.21 18.08 -4.49
CA GLU A 399 -28.62 18.41 -4.74
C GLU A 399 -29.26 17.60 -5.89
N PRO A 400 -28.63 17.40 -7.06
CA PRO A 400 -29.23 16.61 -8.14
C PRO A 400 -29.26 15.09 -7.87
N LEU A 401 -28.55 14.60 -6.84
CA LEU A 401 -28.40 13.18 -6.54
C LEU A 401 -29.35 12.68 -5.43
N VAL A 402 -30.11 13.58 -4.82
CA VAL A 402 -30.89 13.29 -3.61
C VAL A 402 -32.37 13.64 -3.77
N THR A 403 -33.21 13.11 -2.88
CA THR A 403 -34.64 13.47 -2.83
C THR A 403 -34.83 14.90 -2.30
N PRO A 404 -35.99 15.54 -2.55
CA PRO A 404 -36.26 16.88 -2.01
C PRO A 404 -36.14 16.98 -0.48
N ALA A 405 -36.54 15.93 0.25
CA ALA A 405 -36.43 15.92 1.71
C ALA A 405 -34.97 15.84 2.19
N GLU A 406 -34.13 15.07 1.50
CA GLU A 406 -32.69 14.99 1.77
C GLU A 406 -31.98 16.29 1.39
N ALA A 407 -32.36 16.92 0.27
CA ALA A 407 -31.85 18.22 -0.13
C ALA A 407 -32.17 19.30 0.93
N ASP A 408 -33.39 19.33 1.45
CA ASP A 408 -33.78 20.24 2.54
C ASP A 408 -32.94 20.02 3.81
N ALA A 409 -32.68 18.76 4.17
CA ALA A 409 -31.85 18.41 5.33
C ALA A 409 -30.38 18.84 5.13
N LEU A 410 -29.80 18.55 3.96
CA LEU A 410 -28.43 18.97 3.62
C LEU A 410 -28.30 20.49 3.54
N ARG A 411 -29.33 21.18 3.04
CA ARG A 411 -29.40 22.65 2.97
C ARG A 411 -29.34 23.26 4.37
N ALA A 412 -30.09 22.72 5.32
CA ALA A 412 -30.07 23.20 6.69
C ALA A 412 -28.66 23.08 7.32
N LEU A 413 -28.01 21.93 7.17
CA LEU A 413 -26.64 21.71 7.65
C LEU A 413 -25.63 22.65 6.98
N ARG A 414 -25.74 22.83 5.66
CA ARG A 414 -24.92 23.78 4.90
C ARG A 414 -25.06 25.20 5.44
N ASP A 415 -26.30 25.66 5.63
CA ASP A 415 -26.58 27.02 6.09
C ASP A 415 -26.06 27.25 7.52
N ASP A 416 -26.14 26.24 8.40
CA ASP A 416 -25.56 26.28 9.74
C ASP A 416 -24.02 26.40 9.73
N ILE A 417 -23.35 25.74 8.79
CA ILE A 417 -21.90 25.87 8.60
C ILE A 417 -21.56 27.28 8.09
N LEU A 418 -22.25 27.75 7.04
CA LEU A 418 -22.01 29.06 6.44
C LEU A 418 -22.29 30.23 7.39
N ALA A 419 -23.18 30.05 8.37
CA ALA A 419 -23.44 31.04 9.41
C ALA A 419 -22.34 31.10 10.49
N GLN A 420 -21.53 30.03 10.63
CA GLN A 420 -20.48 29.91 11.65
C GLN A 420 -19.06 30.17 11.13
N LEU A 421 -18.83 29.99 9.83
CA LEU A 421 -17.70 30.54 9.09
C LEU A 421 -17.83 32.06 8.94
#